data_AF-R9IMV4-F1
#
_entry.id   AF-R9IMV4-F1
#
_cell.length_a   1.000
_cell.length_b   1.000
_cell.length_c   1.000
_cell.angle_alpha   90.00
_cell.angle_beta   90.00
_cell.angle_gamma   90.00
#
_symmetry.space_group_name_H-M   'P 1'
#
loop_
_entity.id
_entity.type
_entity.pdbx_description
1 polymer ?
#
loop_
_entity_poly.entity_id
_entity_poly.type
_entity_poly.pdbx_seq_one_letter_code
_entity_poly.pdbx_strand_id
1 'polypeptide(L)' 'MDEMEIDYAFFCCDGVYNMGLEEAAECAGLVGAKHNIPYHMTTTTTGRQFDREIAEQFEVENRLIVEDGEEILIE' A
#
# COMPACT_ATOMS: atom_id res chain seq x y z
N MET A 1 -13.88 -13.00 9.35
CA MET A 1 -13.57 -11.89 10.25
C MET A 1 -12.13 -12.09 10.64
N ASP A 2 -11.26 -11.19 10.20
CA ASP A 2 -9.83 -11.24 10.46
C ASP A 2 -9.56 -11.01 11.94
N GLU A 3 -8.66 -11.80 12.52
CA GLU A 3 -8.47 -11.93 13.98
C GLU A 3 -7.99 -10.62 14.63
N MET A 4 -7.30 -9.77 13.88
CA MET A 4 -6.72 -8.52 14.36
C MET A 4 -7.59 -7.28 14.08
N GLU A 5 -8.69 -7.41 13.33
CA GLU A 5 -9.60 -6.30 12.96
C GLU A 5 -8.86 -5.04 12.45
N ILE A 6 -7.93 -5.21 11.50
CA ILE A 6 -7.08 -4.12 11.02
C ILE A 6 -7.88 -3.15 10.14
N ASP A 7 -7.96 -1.89 10.55
CA ASP A 7 -8.64 -0.85 9.76
C ASP A 7 -7.79 -0.37 8.58
N TYR A 8 -6.49 -0.09 8.81
CA TYR A 8 -5.59 0.43 7.80
C TYR A 8 -4.28 -0.36 7.80
N ALA A 9 -3.85 -0.82 6.62
CA ALA A 9 -2.58 -1.50 6.43
C ALA A 9 -1.78 -0.86 5.30
N PHE A 10 -0.49 -0.67 5.54
CA PHE A 10 0.45 -0.11 4.58
C PHE A 10 1.37 -1.21 4.04
N PHE A 11 1.48 -1.30 2.71
CA PHE A 11 2.22 -2.34 2.01
C PHE A 11 3.32 -1.72 1.15
N CYS A 12 4.56 -2.13 1.39
CA CYS A 12 5.70 -1.68 0.59
C CYS A 12 5.74 -2.45 -0.74
N CYS A 13 6.01 -1.74 -1.84
CA CYS A 13 5.78 -2.25 -3.19
C CYS A 13 6.93 -1.99 -4.19
N ASP A 14 8.18 -1.78 -3.74
CA ASP A 14 9.29 -1.50 -4.68
C ASP A 14 9.83 -2.75 -5.39
N GLY A 15 9.61 -3.95 -4.83
CA GLY A 15 10.08 -5.21 -5.41
C GLY A 15 11.60 -5.40 -5.50
N VAL A 16 12.40 -4.53 -4.85
CA VAL A 16 13.87 -4.59 -4.80
C VAL A 16 14.33 -5.04 -3.42
N TYR A 17 13.86 -4.38 -2.36
CA TYR A 17 14.20 -4.69 -0.97
C TYR A 17 13.01 -5.22 -0.16
N ASN A 18 11.80 -5.05 -0.69
CA ASN A 18 10.56 -5.57 -0.15
C ASN A 18 9.73 -6.26 -1.24
N MET A 19 8.44 -6.49 -0.95
CA MET A 19 7.52 -7.16 -1.87
C MET A 19 7.37 -6.35 -3.17
N GLY A 20 7.18 -7.07 -4.28
CA GLY A 20 6.66 -6.47 -5.50
C GLY A 20 5.15 -6.19 -5.38
N LEU A 21 4.58 -5.49 -6.36
CA LEU A 21 3.13 -5.17 -6.39
C LEU A 21 2.23 -6.41 -6.25
N GLU A 22 2.56 -7.50 -6.96
CA GLU A 22 1.78 -8.74 -6.95
C GLU A 22 1.85 -9.43 -5.57
N GLU A 23 3.05 -9.63 -5.03
CA GLU A 23 3.25 -10.20 -3.69
C GLU A 23 2.60 -9.35 -2.60
N ALA A 24 2.68 -8.02 -2.72
CA ALA A 24 2.05 -7.10 -1.76
C ALA A 24 0.52 -7.18 -1.81
N ALA A 25 -0.07 -7.36 -2.99
CA ALA A 25 -1.52 -7.51 -3.15
C ALA A 25 -2.00 -8.84 -2.57
N GLU A 26 -1.27 -9.94 -2.80
CA GLU A 26 -1.53 -11.22 -2.14
C GLU A 26 -1.45 -11.10 -0.62
N CYS A 27 -0.41 -10.42 -0.12
CA CYS A 27 -0.23 -10.16 1.31
C CYS A 27 -1.40 -9.35 1.89
N ALA A 28 -1.85 -8.31 1.20
CA ALA A 28 -2.99 -7.51 1.61
C ALA A 28 -4.29 -8.32 1.70
N GLY A 29 -4.50 -9.26 0.76
CA GLY A 29 -5.60 -10.22 0.83
C GLY A 29 -5.54 -11.13 2.06
N LEU A 30 -4.34 -11.54 2.49
CA LEU A 30 -4.15 -12.34 3.71
C LEU A 30 -4.32 -11.52 4.99
N VAL A 31 -3.94 -10.24 4.97
CA VAL A 31 -4.10 -9.32 6.09
C VAL A 31 -5.58 -8.94 6.31
N GLY A 32 -6.36 -8.82 5.23
CA GLY A 32 -7.80 -8.59 5.31
C GLY A 32 -8.18 -7.22 5.90
N ALA A 33 -7.32 -6.20 5.74
CA ALA A 33 -7.59 -4.88 6.29
C ALA A 33 -8.76 -4.18 5.59
N LYS A 34 -9.47 -3.30 6.30
CA LYS A 34 -10.54 -2.48 5.70
C LYS A 34 -10.03 -1.52 4.63
N HIS A 35 -8.79 -1.03 4.77
CA HIS A 35 -8.13 -0.15 3.82
C HIS A 35 -6.69 -0.61 3.56
N ASN A 36 -6.37 -0.81 2.28
CA ASN A 36 -5.05 -1.30 1.85
C ASN A 36 -4.30 -0.19 1.10
N ILE A 37 -3.17 0.25 1.64
CA ILE A 37 -2.45 1.45 1.17
C ILE A 37 -1.07 1.05 0.66
N PRO A 38 -0.77 1.20 -0.64
CA PRO A 38 0.57 0.93 -1.14
C PRO A 38 1.50 2.12 -0.83
N TYR A 39 2.74 1.84 -0.43
CA TYR A 39 3.79 2.84 -0.21
C TYR A 39 5.17 2.29 -0.61
N HIS A 40 6.23 3.10 -0.44
CA HIS A 40 7.61 2.70 -0.71
C HIS A 40 7.78 2.03 -2.09
N MET A 41 7.33 2.73 -3.13
CA MET A 41 7.26 2.24 -4.52
C MET A 41 8.56 2.40 -5.30
N THR A 42 9.57 2.99 -4.68
CA THR A 42 10.84 3.34 -5.31
C THR A 42 11.98 3.18 -4.31
N THR A 43 13.17 2.97 -4.86
CA THR A 43 14.42 2.88 -4.08
C THR A 43 15.22 4.19 -4.10
N THR A 44 14.74 5.22 -4.82
CA THR A 44 15.41 6.52 -4.84
C THR A 44 15.29 7.23 -3.50
N THR A 45 16.38 7.78 -2.99
CA THR A 45 16.37 8.58 -1.74
C THR A 45 16.25 10.08 -2.02
N THR A 46 16.08 10.46 -3.30
CA THR A 46 15.97 11.86 -3.74
C THR A 46 14.82 12.01 -4.73
N GLY A 47 14.19 13.18 -4.74
CA GLY A 47 13.03 13.44 -5.59
C GLY A 47 11.73 12.91 -5.00
N ARG A 48 10.71 12.81 -5.86
CA ARG A 48 9.37 12.35 -5.50
C ARG A 48 9.39 10.86 -5.16
N GLN A 49 8.78 10.50 -4.02
CA GLN A 49 8.79 9.15 -3.48
C GLN A 49 7.51 8.39 -3.84
N PHE A 50 6.39 9.10 -3.89
CA PHE A 50 5.14 8.55 -4.35
C PHE A 50 5.02 8.55 -5.88
N ASP A 51 4.66 7.40 -6.45
CA ASP A 51 4.36 7.23 -7.87
C ASP A 51 2.89 6.81 -8.05
N ARG A 52 2.08 7.68 -8.66
CA ARG A 52 0.65 7.44 -8.87
C ARG A 52 0.40 6.25 -9.80
N GLU A 53 1.20 6.09 -10.83
CA GLU A 53 1.00 5.02 -11.82
C GLU A 53 1.28 3.66 -11.18
N ILE A 54 2.28 3.56 -10.30
CA ILE A 54 2.56 2.34 -9.52
C ILE A 54 1.46 2.12 -8.48
N ALA A 55 1.01 3.16 -7.77
CA ALA A 55 -0.06 3.07 -6.78
C ALA A 55 -1.38 2.52 -7.38
N GLU A 56 -1.72 2.96 -8.60
CA GLU A 56 -2.93 2.53 -9.30
C GLU A 56 -2.86 1.08 -9.79
N GLN A 57 -1.65 0.51 -9.92
CA GLN A 57 -1.42 -0.90 -10.27
C GLN A 57 -1.53 -1.86 -9.08
N PHE A 58 -1.61 -1.36 -7.83
CA PHE A 58 -1.76 -2.21 -6.64
C PHE A 58 -3.15 -2.86 -6.59
N GLU A 59 -3.31 -4.02 -7.20
CA GLU A 59 -4.63 -4.63 -7.44
C GLU A 59 -5.15 -5.39 -6.20
N VAL A 60 -5.84 -4.69 -5.30
CA VAL A 60 -6.47 -5.27 -4.10
C VAL A 60 -7.82 -4.61 -3.80
N GLU A 61 -8.71 -5.36 -3.15
CA GLU A 61 -9.95 -4.80 -2.61
C GLU A 61 -9.67 -3.69 -1.58
N ASN A 62 -10.55 -2.68 -1.55
CA ASN A 62 -10.49 -1.53 -0.65
C ASN A 62 -9.14 -0.79 -0.65
N ARG A 63 -8.48 -0.74 -1.83
CA ARG A 63 -7.30 0.08 -2.03
C ARG A 63 -7.60 1.55 -1.72
N LEU A 64 -6.79 2.14 -0.85
CA LEU A 64 -6.75 3.56 -0.58
C LEU A 64 -5.40 4.12 -1.02
N ILE A 65 -5.41 5.04 -1.99
CA ILE A 65 -4.20 5.72 -2.46
C ILE A 65 -4.04 7.00 -1.65
N VAL A 66 -2.85 7.19 -1.07
CA VAL A 66 -2.50 8.36 -0.28
C VAL A 66 -1.19 8.92 -0.82
N GLU A 67 -1.24 10.13 -1.37
CA GLU A 67 -0.09 10.83 -1.93
C GLU A 67 0.75 11.52 -0.85
N ASP A 68 2.01 11.84 -1.18
CA ASP A 68 2.93 12.57 -0.29
C ASP A 68 2.26 13.87 0.24
N GLY A 69 2.06 13.93 1.56
CA GLY A 69 1.47 15.08 2.25
C GLY A 69 -0.06 15.05 2.41
N GLU A 70 -0.74 14.01 1.90
CA GLU A 70 -2.15 13.77 2.21
C GLU A 70 -2.33 13.15 3.60
N GLU A 71 -3.51 13.37 4.19
CA GLU A 71 -3.89 12.87 5.52
C GLU A 71 -5.12 11.97 5.41
N ILE A 72 -5.19 10.96 6.29
CA ILE A 72 -6.35 10.09 6.44
C ILE A 72 -7.12 10.55 7.67
N LEU A 73 -8.41 10.85 7.50
CA LEU A 73 -9.33 11.03 8.63
C LEU A 73 -9.85 9.66 9.05
N ILE A 74 -9.70 9.34 10.34
CA ILE A 74 -10.17 8.07 10.91
C ILE A 74 -11.62 8.26 11.36
N GLU A 75 -12.47 7.27 11.07
CA GLU A 75 -13.89 7.21 11.46
C GLU A 75 -14.13 6.41 12.74
#